data_AF-A0AAE1EIQ5-F1
#
_entry.id   AF-A0AAE1EIQ5-F1
#
_cell.length_a   1.000
_cell.length_b   1.000
_cell.length_c   1.000
_cell.angle_alpha   90.00
_cell.angle_beta   90.00
_cell.angle_gamma   90.00
#
_symmetry.space_group_name_H-M   'P 1'
#
loop_
_entity.id
_entity.type
_entity.pdbx_description
1 polymer ?
#
loop_
_entity_poly.entity_id
_entity_poly.type
_entity_poly.pdbx_seq_one_letter_code
_entity_poly.pdbx_strand_id
1 'polypeptide(L)'
;YVKVYLLPDKSKSGKRKTKVKKHTLNPVFEEVLRFSTTMSELENRALWVSVWHSDMFGRNDFLGEVMVSLAGTVFDDVTPKAYPLQDRTEPLEELSYSPRGDLILALKFVPPDALAIRKPRRSRGALHVLVKEAKSLAPVRPHGLADPVCKSLLLPEKGKGSKQKTSVCRKTLHPTWNHTLVFDDTSLQDLSDRALELSVWDHDRLAPSHFLGGCRLSLGHGKHNNKPAEWMEAAGMEVRLWRQMLEKPNLWVEGSIMLRPTLDKPIYSSALTE
;
A
#
# COMPACT_ATOMS: atom_id res chain seq x y z
N TYR A 1 -20.91 -9.00 -15.50
CA TYR A 1 -20.78 -9.76 -14.24
C TYR A 1 -20.94 -8.81 -13.08
N VAL A 2 -21.20 -9.32 -11.87
CA VAL A 2 -21.45 -8.48 -10.69
C VAL A 2 -20.38 -8.75 -9.62
N LYS A 3 -19.92 -7.71 -8.93
CA LYS A 3 -19.11 -7.78 -7.71
C LYS A 3 -19.93 -7.28 -6.53
N VAL A 4 -19.82 -7.95 -5.40
CA VAL A 4 -20.52 -7.58 -4.16
C VAL A 4 -19.53 -7.55 -3.00
N TYR A 5 -19.59 -6.48 -2.21
CA TYR A 5 -18.89 -6.32 -0.95
C TYR A 5 -19.89 -6.12 0.18
N LEU A 6 -19.57 -6.64 1.36
CA LEU A 6 -20.29 -6.34 2.59
C LEU A 6 -19.48 -5.33 3.38
N LEU A 7 -19.82 -4.05 3.23
CA LEU A 7 -19.10 -2.94 3.84
C LEU A 7 -19.16 -3.03 5.36
N PRO A 8 -18.10 -2.58 6.06
CA PRO A 8 -16.94 -1.84 5.53
C PRO A 8 -15.84 -2.70 4.89
N ASP A 9 -15.99 -4.03 4.83
CA ASP A 9 -14.96 -4.91 4.24
C ASP A 9 -14.89 -4.76 2.71
N LYS A 10 -13.94 -3.95 2.25
CA LYS A 10 -13.59 -3.77 0.83
C LYS A 10 -12.43 -4.69 0.38
N SER A 11 -12.01 -5.64 1.22
CA SER A 11 -10.86 -6.51 0.94
C SER A 11 -11.10 -7.43 -0.27
N LYS A 12 -10.03 -7.87 -0.92
CA LYS A 12 -10.12 -8.83 -2.03
C LYS A 12 -10.72 -10.17 -1.59
N SER A 13 -10.51 -10.58 -0.33
CA SER A 13 -11.07 -11.80 0.28
C SER A 13 -12.55 -11.67 0.66
N GLY A 14 -13.00 -10.47 1.04
CA GLY A 14 -14.39 -10.17 1.32
C GLY A 14 -15.27 -10.10 0.07
N LYS A 15 -14.68 -9.82 -1.09
CA LYS A 15 -15.41 -9.75 -2.37
C LYS A 15 -16.09 -11.06 -2.72
N ARG A 16 -17.34 -10.97 -3.18
CA ARG A 16 -18.05 -12.02 -3.90
C ARG A 16 -18.30 -11.57 -5.33
N LYS A 17 -18.34 -12.51 -6.28
CA LYS A 17 -18.53 -12.21 -7.70
C LYS A 17 -19.35 -13.30 -8.36
N THR A 18 -20.24 -12.90 -9.26
CA THR A 18 -21.00 -13.82 -10.12
C THR A 18 -20.19 -14.29 -11.31
N LYS A 19 -20.65 -15.36 -11.97
CA LYS A 19 -20.12 -15.77 -13.27
C LYS A 19 -20.35 -14.67 -14.31
N VAL A 20 -19.49 -14.69 -15.34
CA VAL A 20 -19.64 -13.79 -16.48
C VAL A 20 -20.74 -14.33 -17.41
N LYS A 21 -21.78 -13.53 -17.64
CA LYS A 21 -22.75 -13.75 -18.71
C LYS A 21 -22.28 -12.97 -19.94
N LYS A 22 -22.09 -13.67 -21.06
CA LYS A 22 -21.56 -13.09 -22.31
C LYS A 22 -22.72 -12.71 -23.24
N HIS A 23 -22.48 -11.72 -24.10
CA HIS A 23 -23.39 -11.33 -25.20
C HIS A 23 -24.83 -10.99 -24.76
N THR A 24 -25.02 -10.30 -23.64
CA THR A 24 -26.34 -9.87 -23.17
C THR A 24 -26.28 -8.56 -22.41
N LEU A 25 -27.30 -7.71 -22.61
CA LEU A 25 -27.56 -6.50 -21.82
C LEU A 25 -28.56 -6.75 -20.67
N ASN A 26 -29.23 -7.89 -20.69
CA ASN A 26 -30.20 -8.32 -19.67
C ASN A 26 -29.73 -9.65 -19.04
N PRO A 27 -28.60 -9.65 -18.31
CA PRO A 27 -28.06 -10.87 -17.74
C PRO A 27 -28.93 -11.39 -16.59
N VAL A 28 -29.38 -12.65 -16.70
CA VAL A 28 -29.98 -13.40 -15.59
C VAL A 28 -28.89 -14.22 -14.91
N PHE A 29 -28.56 -13.88 -13.67
CA PHE A 29 -27.48 -14.53 -12.90
C PHE A 29 -27.97 -15.75 -12.11
N GLU A 30 -29.00 -15.58 -11.29
CA GLU A 30 -29.53 -16.62 -10.38
C GLU A 30 -28.44 -17.29 -9.52
N GLU A 31 -27.54 -16.47 -8.95
CA GLU A 31 -26.43 -16.93 -8.12
C GLU A 31 -26.59 -16.44 -6.68
N VAL A 32 -26.39 -17.34 -5.71
CA VAL A 32 -26.38 -17.00 -4.28
C VAL A 32 -24.95 -16.69 -3.83
N LEU A 33 -24.70 -15.44 -3.45
CA LEU A 33 -23.41 -14.99 -2.90
C LEU A 33 -23.45 -14.99 -1.37
N ARG A 34 -22.62 -15.81 -0.73
CA ARG A 34 -22.66 -16.04 0.72
C ARG A 34 -21.66 -15.17 1.49
N PHE A 35 -22.14 -14.50 2.53
CA PHE A 35 -21.34 -13.80 3.54
C PHE A 35 -21.59 -14.44 4.91
N SER A 36 -20.55 -14.51 5.74
CA SER A 36 -20.66 -15.00 7.12
C SER A 36 -20.48 -13.82 8.07
N THR A 37 -21.52 -13.53 8.86
CA THR A 37 -21.56 -12.43 9.83
C THR A 37 -22.70 -12.70 10.81
N THR A 38 -22.72 -11.99 11.93
CA THR A 38 -23.77 -12.10 12.94
C THR A 38 -24.92 -11.14 12.65
N MET A 39 -26.13 -11.43 13.14
CA MET A 39 -27.29 -10.56 12.94
C MET A 39 -27.09 -9.15 13.51
N SER A 40 -26.46 -9.05 14.69
CA SER A 40 -26.13 -7.77 15.35
C SER A 40 -25.15 -6.92 14.54
N GLU A 41 -24.23 -7.53 13.79
CA GLU A 41 -23.31 -6.79 12.93
C GLU A 41 -23.99 -6.24 11.68
N LEU A 42 -25.05 -6.88 11.18
CA LEU A 42 -25.72 -6.48 9.94
C LEU A 42 -26.35 -5.09 10.03
N GLU A 43 -26.77 -4.67 11.22
CA GLU A 43 -27.40 -3.37 11.46
C GLU A 43 -26.49 -2.19 11.06
N ASN A 44 -25.17 -2.39 11.09
CA ASN A 44 -24.18 -1.36 10.78
C ASN A 44 -23.45 -1.62 9.45
N ARG A 45 -24.01 -2.47 8.58
CA ARG A 45 -23.38 -2.87 7.31
C ARG A 45 -24.21 -2.41 6.11
N ALA A 46 -23.55 -2.36 4.96
CA ALA A 46 -24.18 -2.11 3.67
C ALA A 46 -23.64 -3.07 2.62
N LEU A 47 -24.49 -3.50 1.70
CA LEU A 47 -24.06 -4.17 0.48
C LEU A 47 -23.64 -3.11 -0.53
N TRP A 48 -22.45 -3.28 -1.09
CA TRP A 48 -22.02 -2.51 -2.26
C TRP A 48 -21.96 -3.45 -3.46
N VAL A 49 -22.89 -3.24 -4.38
CA VAL A 49 -23.08 -4.06 -5.57
C VAL A 49 -22.66 -3.25 -6.78
N SER A 50 -21.73 -3.77 -7.58
CA SER A 50 -21.25 -3.11 -8.80
C SER A 50 -21.28 -4.04 -10.00
N VAL A 51 -21.73 -3.51 -11.13
CA VAL A 51 -21.89 -4.26 -12.38
C VAL A 51 -20.76 -3.88 -13.34
N TRP A 52 -20.20 -4.89 -14.00
CA TRP A 52 -19.01 -4.76 -14.83
C TRP A 52 -19.17 -5.52 -16.14
N HIS A 53 -18.76 -4.91 -17.24
CA HIS A 53 -18.48 -5.58 -18.49
C HIS A 53 -17.22 -6.45 -18.34
N SER A 54 -17.21 -7.62 -18.97
CA SER A 54 -16.01 -8.48 -18.98
C SER A 54 -15.40 -8.43 -20.37
N ASP A 55 -14.30 -7.70 -20.48
CA ASP A 55 -13.49 -7.70 -21.69
C ASP A 55 -12.38 -8.76 -21.55
N MET A 56 -12.17 -9.54 -22.61
CA MET A 56 -11.12 -10.58 -22.68
C MET A 56 -9.77 -10.00 -23.11
N PHE A 57 -9.76 -8.88 -23.83
CA PHE A 57 -8.55 -8.29 -24.42
C PHE A 57 -8.33 -6.83 -23.97
N GLY A 58 -9.28 -6.23 -23.26
CA GLY A 58 -9.21 -4.88 -22.72
C GLY A 58 -9.48 -4.78 -21.21
N ARG A 59 -9.84 -3.58 -20.75
CA ARG A 59 -10.22 -3.34 -19.35
C ARG A 59 -11.70 -3.67 -19.15
N ASN A 60 -12.04 -4.09 -17.94
CA ASN A 60 -13.45 -4.29 -17.59
C ASN A 60 -14.14 -2.94 -17.42
N ASP A 61 -15.15 -2.65 -18.23
CA ASP A 61 -15.92 -1.42 -18.10
C ASP A 61 -16.86 -1.49 -16.91
N PHE A 62 -16.95 -0.38 -16.19
CA PHE A 62 -17.92 -0.23 -15.11
C PHE A 62 -19.27 0.16 -15.72
N LEU A 63 -20.34 -0.50 -15.30
CA LEU A 63 -21.69 -0.31 -15.83
C LEU A 63 -22.65 0.34 -14.83
N GLY A 64 -22.23 0.53 -13.57
CA GLY A 64 -23.05 1.11 -12.52
C GLY A 64 -22.91 0.40 -11.17
N GLU A 65 -23.32 1.07 -10.10
CA GLU A 65 -23.31 0.53 -8.75
C GLU A 65 -24.53 0.91 -7.94
N VAL A 66 -24.74 0.20 -6.84
CA VAL A 66 -25.72 0.57 -5.83
C VAL A 66 -25.23 0.18 -4.44
N MET A 67 -25.55 1.02 -3.47
CA MET A 67 -25.32 0.78 -2.06
C MET A 67 -26.66 0.50 -1.37
N VAL A 68 -26.76 -0.63 -0.69
CA VAL A 68 -27.96 -1.07 0.01
C VAL A 68 -27.63 -1.17 1.50
N SER A 69 -28.14 -0.24 2.29
CA SER A 69 -28.03 -0.32 3.75
C SER A 69 -28.77 -1.55 4.26
N LEU A 70 -28.16 -2.28 5.19
CA LEU A 70 -28.78 -3.43 5.85
C LEU A 70 -29.41 -3.05 7.19
N ALA A 71 -29.21 -1.79 7.63
CA ALA A 71 -29.84 -1.25 8.84
C ALA A 71 -31.37 -1.35 8.75
N GLY A 72 -32.01 -1.94 9.76
CA GLY A 72 -33.47 -2.07 9.83
C GLY A 72 -34.09 -2.94 8.74
N THR A 73 -33.31 -3.77 8.04
CA THR A 73 -33.83 -4.67 7.00
C THR A 73 -34.56 -5.85 7.64
N VAL A 74 -35.78 -6.14 7.17
CA VAL A 74 -36.52 -7.36 7.52
C VAL A 74 -36.00 -8.50 6.64
N PHE A 75 -35.24 -9.44 7.21
CA PHE A 75 -34.59 -10.52 6.46
C PHE A 75 -35.50 -11.70 6.11
N ASP A 76 -36.70 -11.75 6.69
CA ASP A 76 -37.72 -12.76 6.37
C ASP A 76 -38.55 -12.41 5.11
N ASP A 77 -38.42 -11.17 4.61
CA ASP A 77 -39.04 -10.74 3.36
C ASP A 77 -38.22 -11.25 2.16
N VAL A 78 -38.75 -12.29 1.50
CA VAL A 78 -38.14 -12.91 0.32
C VAL A 78 -38.49 -12.22 -1.00
N THR A 79 -39.23 -11.10 -0.96
CA THR A 79 -39.67 -10.40 -2.17
C THR A 79 -38.47 -9.77 -2.89
N PRO A 80 -38.29 -10.01 -4.19
CA PRO A 80 -37.21 -9.37 -4.95
C PRO A 80 -37.35 -7.85 -4.95
N LYS A 81 -36.27 -7.15 -4.58
CA LYS A 81 -36.20 -5.68 -4.60
C LYS A 81 -35.36 -5.22 -5.79
N ALA A 82 -35.89 -4.30 -6.57
CA ALA A 82 -35.18 -3.67 -7.69
C ALA A 82 -34.47 -2.41 -7.20
N TYR A 83 -33.20 -2.25 -7.59
CA TYR A 83 -32.39 -1.10 -7.24
C TYR A 83 -31.83 -0.48 -8.52
N PRO A 84 -32.09 0.81 -8.81
CA PRO A 84 -31.51 1.47 -9.97
C PRO A 84 -30.00 1.59 -9.77
N LEU A 85 -29.23 1.26 -10.80
CA LEU A 85 -27.79 1.48 -10.81
C LEU A 85 -27.53 2.99 -10.93
N GLN A 86 -26.56 3.45 -10.15
CA GLN A 86 -26.08 4.82 -10.17
C GLN A 86 -24.71 4.86 -10.87
N ASP A 87 -24.43 6.01 -11.48
CA ASP A 87 -23.09 6.34 -11.92
C ASP A 87 -22.13 6.40 -10.73
N ARG A 88 -20.85 6.18 -11.00
CA ARG A 88 -19.83 6.09 -9.96
C ARG A 88 -19.67 7.44 -9.25
N THR A 89 -20.05 7.51 -7.98
CA THR A 89 -19.90 8.70 -7.14
C THR A 89 -18.48 8.90 -6.61
N GLU A 90 -17.62 7.88 -6.60
CA GLU A 90 -16.25 7.95 -6.07
C GLU A 90 -15.20 7.46 -7.10
N PRO A 91 -14.12 8.22 -7.39
CA PRO A 91 -13.11 7.83 -8.37
C PRO A 91 -12.49 6.46 -8.08
N LEU A 92 -12.12 5.76 -9.16
CA LEU A 92 -11.55 4.39 -9.22
C LEU A 92 -10.30 4.13 -8.35
N GLU A 93 -9.77 5.15 -7.68
CA GLU A 93 -8.47 5.18 -7.01
C GLU A 93 -8.54 4.81 -5.52
N GLU A 94 -9.65 5.03 -4.81
CA GLU A 94 -9.71 4.79 -3.35
C GLU A 94 -9.80 3.31 -2.94
N LEU A 95 -10.09 2.41 -3.88
CA LEU A 95 -10.00 0.96 -3.63
C LEU A 95 -8.57 0.46 -3.37
N SER A 96 -7.57 1.31 -3.64
CA SER A 96 -6.15 1.13 -3.36
C SER A 96 -5.62 1.98 -2.19
N TYR A 97 -6.47 2.75 -1.49
CA TYR A 97 -6.03 3.68 -0.43
C TYR A 97 -6.77 3.50 0.89
N SER A 98 -7.17 2.28 1.29
CA SER A 98 -7.44 2.08 2.72
C SER A 98 -6.11 2.30 3.46
N PRO A 99 -5.96 3.38 4.25
CA PRO A 99 -4.69 3.68 4.90
C PRO A 99 -4.29 2.49 5.77
N ARG A 100 -3.04 2.03 5.64
CA ARG A 100 -2.52 0.88 6.39
C ARG A 100 -1.87 1.28 7.71
N GLY A 101 -2.11 2.51 8.15
CA GLY A 101 -1.40 3.17 9.22
C GLY A 101 -0.32 4.11 8.69
N ASP A 102 0.32 4.81 9.62
CA ASP A 102 1.38 5.78 9.32
C ASP A 102 2.71 5.29 9.86
N LEU A 103 3.79 5.50 9.08
CA LEU A 103 5.16 5.23 9.48
C LEU A 103 5.88 6.54 9.77
N ILE A 104 6.40 6.69 10.98
CA ILE A 104 7.18 7.85 11.39
C ILE A 104 8.67 7.46 11.28
N LEU A 105 9.42 8.21 10.48
CA LEU A 105 10.83 7.97 10.25
C LEU A 105 11.63 9.26 10.07
N ALA A 106 12.94 9.17 10.23
CA ALA A 106 13.86 10.24 9.87
C ALA A 106 14.96 9.73 8.93
N LEU A 107 15.39 10.60 8.02
CA LEU A 107 16.47 10.34 7.08
C LEU A 107 17.63 11.31 7.29
N LYS A 108 18.85 10.84 7.07
CA LYS A 108 20.05 11.68 7.05
C LYS A 108 21.06 11.10 6.07
N PHE A 109 21.60 11.92 5.18
CA PHE A 109 22.81 11.56 4.45
C PHE A 109 24.05 12.08 5.19
N VAL A 110 25.01 11.20 5.43
CA VAL A 110 26.31 11.54 6.01
C VAL A 110 27.35 11.52 4.88
N PRO A 111 27.87 12.67 4.44
CA PRO A 111 28.95 12.73 3.46
C PRO A 111 30.20 12.00 3.96
N PRO A 112 31.10 11.58 3.05
CA PRO A 112 32.39 11.04 3.44
C PRO A 112 33.19 12.05 4.29
N ASP A 113 33.90 11.55 5.30
CA ASP A 113 34.76 12.38 6.14
C ASP A 113 35.90 13.00 5.32
N ALA A 114 35.89 14.33 5.19
CA ALA A 114 36.88 15.08 4.45
C ALA A 114 38.27 15.08 5.12
N LEU A 115 38.36 14.73 6.41
CA LEU A 115 39.59 14.75 7.22
C LEU A 115 40.26 13.37 7.34
N ALA A 116 39.72 12.33 6.69
CA ALA A 116 40.29 10.98 6.72
C ALA A 116 41.56 10.87 5.84
N ILE A 117 42.70 11.32 6.35
CA ILE A 117 44.03 11.36 5.69
C ILE A 117 44.54 9.98 5.18
N ARG A 118 43.89 8.86 5.54
CA ARG A 118 44.47 7.50 5.42
C ARG A 118 43.79 6.50 4.48
N LYS A 119 42.83 6.87 3.61
CA LYS A 119 42.21 5.89 2.69
C LYS A 119 42.24 6.32 1.21
N PRO A 120 43.13 5.75 0.37
CA PRO A 120 43.22 6.05 -1.06
C PRO A 120 42.24 5.21 -1.91
N ARG A 121 41.01 5.00 -1.46
CA ARG A 121 39.95 4.33 -2.24
C ARG A 121 38.57 4.81 -1.83
N ARG A 122 37.92 5.62 -2.69
CA ARG A 122 36.48 5.93 -2.69
C ARG A 122 35.89 6.24 -1.31
N SER A 123 36.19 7.40 -0.74
CA SER A 123 35.42 7.90 0.41
C SER A 123 34.01 8.26 -0.09
N ARG A 124 33.05 7.34 0.08
CA ARG A 124 31.62 7.56 -0.20
C ARG A 124 30.88 7.71 1.13
N GLY A 125 29.74 8.38 1.09
CA GLY A 125 28.92 8.66 2.27
C GLY A 125 28.00 7.50 2.65
N ALA A 126 27.10 7.77 3.58
CA ALA A 126 26.12 6.80 4.08
C ALA A 126 24.73 7.42 4.20
N LEU A 127 23.70 6.66 3.82
CA LEU A 127 22.31 7.00 4.10
C LEU A 127 21.89 6.34 5.42
N HIS A 128 21.51 7.16 6.38
CA HIS A 128 20.96 6.72 7.66
C HIS A 128 19.43 6.84 7.63
N VAL A 129 18.76 5.77 8.05
CA VAL A 129 17.30 5.66 8.08
C VAL A 129 16.89 5.29 9.50
N LEU A 130 16.36 6.24 10.25
CA LEU A 130 15.82 6.01 11.58
C LEU A 130 14.33 5.63 11.45
N VAL A 131 14.01 4.36 11.66
CA VAL A 131 12.63 3.88 11.75
C VAL A 131 12.16 4.05 13.20
N LYS A 132 11.33 5.06 13.48
CA LYS A 132 10.91 5.43 14.84
C LYS A 132 9.76 4.55 15.31
N GLU A 133 8.61 4.68 14.67
CA GLU A 133 7.38 4.01 15.05
C GLU A 133 6.40 3.91 13.88
N ALA A 134 5.40 3.03 14.00
CA ALA A 134 4.20 3.07 13.16
C ALA A 134 2.96 3.19 14.04
N LYS A 135 1.92 3.83 13.50
CA LYS A 135 0.65 4.07 14.21
C LYS A 135 -0.52 3.51 13.43
N SER A 136 -1.46 2.94 14.16
CA SER A 136 -2.76 2.51 13.63
C SER A 136 -2.61 1.53 12.46
N LEU A 137 -1.70 0.56 12.59
CA LEU A 137 -1.51 -0.45 11.57
C LEU A 137 -2.80 -1.23 11.34
N ALA A 138 -3.18 -1.41 10.06
CA ALA A 138 -4.40 -2.14 9.73
C ALA A 138 -4.23 -3.64 10.07
N PRO A 139 -5.08 -4.22 10.92
CA PRO A 139 -4.98 -5.63 11.27
C PRO A 139 -5.33 -6.52 10.06
N VAL A 140 -4.61 -7.62 9.90
CA VAL A 140 -4.85 -8.61 8.83
C VAL A 140 -5.85 -9.68 9.29
N ARG A 141 -5.97 -9.90 10.60
CA ARG A 141 -6.86 -10.90 11.21
C ARG A 141 -7.98 -10.19 11.99
N PRO A 142 -9.24 -10.68 11.97
CA PRO A 142 -10.32 -10.12 12.78
C PRO A 142 -9.93 -10.07 14.26
N HIS A 143 -10.03 -8.90 14.90
CA HIS A 143 -9.62 -8.63 16.29
C HIS A 143 -8.14 -8.96 16.61
N GLY A 144 -7.29 -9.10 15.59
CA GLY A 144 -5.91 -9.56 15.74
C GLY A 144 -4.91 -8.43 15.94
N LEU A 145 -4.06 -8.57 16.94
CA LEU A 145 -2.79 -7.84 17.02
C LEU A 145 -1.81 -8.41 15.98
N ALA A 146 -0.81 -7.63 15.60
CA ALA A 146 0.28 -8.06 14.73
C ALA A 146 1.59 -8.19 15.52
N ASP A 147 2.59 -8.80 14.90
CA ASP A 147 3.99 -8.78 15.33
C ASP A 147 4.82 -7.96 14.33
N PRO A 148 4.75 -6.60 14.34
CA PRO A 148 5.30 -5.79 13.27
C PRO A 148 6.83 -5.82 13.20
N VAL A 149 7.34 -5.97 11.98
CA VAL A 149 8.75 -5.75 11.61
C VAL A 149 8.81 -4.86 10.38
N CYS A 150 9.68 -3.85 10.42
CA CYS A 150 9.96 -3.01 9.26
C CYS A 150 11.20 -3.55 8.53
N LYS A 151 11.07 -3.78 7.22
CA LYS A 151 12.17 -4.16 6.32
C LYS A 151 12.47 -2.98 5.40
N SER A 152 13.75 -2.74 5.16
CA SER A 152 14.23 -1.68 4.27
C SER A 152 15.01 -2.26 3.10
N LEU A 153 14.81 -1.70 1.91
CA LEU A 153 15.56 -2.04 0.71
C LEU A 153 15.93 -0.77 -0.06
N LEU A 154 17.22 -0.59 -0.36
CA LEU A 154 17.67 0.52 -1.20
C LEU A 154 17.80 0.07 -2.67
N LEU A 155 16.91 0.57 -3.51
CA LEU A 155 16.77 0.21 -4.93
C LEU A 155 17.63 1.10 -5.84
N PRO A 156 18.15 0.57 -6.97
CA PRO A 156 18.20 -0.85 -7.28
C PRO A 156 19.10 -1.59 -6.29
N GLU A 157 18.80 -2.86 -6.06
CA GLU A 157 19.54 -3.71 -5.14
C GLU A 157 20.98 -3.91 -5.63
N LYS A 158 21.96 -3.49 -4.83
CA LYS A 158 23.39 -3.65 -5.12
C LYS A 158 24.03 -4.57 -4.07
N GLY A 159 23.99 -5.88 -4.31
CA GLY A 159 24.75 -6.88 -3.53
C GLY A 159 24.30 -7.06 -2.07
N LYS A 160 25.19 -7.64 -1.26
CA LYS A 160 24.93 -7.93 0.17
C LYS A 160 24.86 -6.62 0.97
N GLY A 161 23.83 -6.47 1.82
CA GLY A 161 23.61 -5.27 2.65
C GLY A 161 22.55 -4.30 2.11
N SER A 162 22.01 -4.57 0.92
CA SER A 162 20.86 -3.86 0.33
C SER A 162 19.57 -3.97 1.13
N LYS A 163 19.45 -5.03 1.95
CA LYS A 163 18.28 -5.36 2.76
C LYS A 163 18.64 -5.32 4.23
N GLN A 164 17.88 -4.57 5.01
CA GLN A 164 18.01 -4.51 6.46
C GLN A 164 16.61 -4.55 7.09
N LYS A 165 16.54 -4.82 8.39
CA LYS A 165 15.25 -4.91 9.10
C LYS A 165 15.40 -4.51 10.55
N THR A 166 14.31 -4.03 11.14
CA THR A 166 14.20 -3.77 12.58
C THR A 166 14.03 -5.07 13.37
N SER A 167 14.02 -4.95 14.69
CA SER A 167 13.47 -5.98 15.57
C SER A 167 11.96 -6.15 15.36
N VAL A 168 11.42 -7.27 15.83
CA VAL A 168 9.98 -7.56 15.82
C VAL A 168 9.37 -7.01 17.10
N CYS A 169 8.39 -6.12 16.99
CA CYS A 169 7.53 -5.72 18.12
C CYS A 169 6.39 -6.74 18.23
N ARG A 170 6.09 -7.25 19.42
CA ARG A 170 5.08 -8.31 19.58
C ARG A 170 3.72 -7.74 19.93
N LYS A 171 2.66 -8.33 19.38
CA LYS A 171 1.25 -8.12 19.72
C LYS A 171 0.88 -6.64 19.82
N THR A 172 1.15 -5.88 18.76
CA THR A 172 0.83 -4.44 18.71
C THR A 172 0.50 -3.98 17.29
N LEU A 173 -0.37 -2.98 17.19
CA LEU A 173 -0.64 -2.21 15.96
C LEU A 173 0.00 -0.80 16.01
N HIS A 174 0.73 -0.50 17.08
CA HIS A 174 1.46 0.74 17.32
C HIS A 174 2.91 0.44 17.72
N PRO A 175 3.71 -0.19 16.84
CA PRO A 175 5.09 -0.56 17.17
C PRO A 175 6.00 0.66 17.28
N THR A 176 6.93 0.62 18.23
CA THR A 176 8.04 1.57 18.35
C THR A 176 9.35 0.81 18.23
N TRP A 177 10.16 1.12 17.21
CA TRP A 177 11.43 0.45 16.95
C TRP A 177 12.63 1.31 17.34
N ASN A 178 12.59 2.63 17.11
CA ASN A 178 13.71 3.56 17.28
C ASN A 178 15.04 3.00 16.77
N HIS A 179 15.01 2.41 15.57
CA HIS A 179 16.11 1.63 15.03
C HIS A 179 16.73 2.34 13.81
N THR A 180 18.06 2.53 13.82
CA THR A 180 18.77 3.15 12.70
C THR A 180 19.36 2.10 11.77
N LEU A 181 18.90 2.11 10.52
CA LEU A 181 19.41 1.30 9.40
C LEU A 181 20.40 2.16 8.60
N VAL A 182 21.55 1.62 8.21
CA VAL A 182 22.64 2.39 7.59
C VAL A 182 23.06 1.77 6.27
N PHE A 183 22.91 2.51 5.17
CA PHE A 183 23.37 2.12 3.84
C PHE A 183 24.66 2.86 3.49
N ASP A 184 25.78 2.18 3.71
CA ASP A 184 27.11 2.69 3.37
C ASP A 184 27.33 2.76 1.85
N ASP A 185 28.44 3.40 1.45
CA ASP A 185 28.91 3.48 0.07
C ASP A 185 27.90 4.16 -0.88
N THR A 186 27.25 5.22 -0.40
CA THR A 186 26.30 6.04 -1.17
C THR A 186 26.84 7.44 -1.42
N SER A 187 26.37 8.07 -2.49
CA SER A 187 26.64 9.48 -2.81
C SER A 187 25.31 10.21 -3.03
N LEU A 188 25.28 11.54 -2.90
CA LEU A 188 24.05 12.30 -3.24
C LEU A 188 23.62 12.08 -4.69
N GLN A 189 24.58 11.95 -5.60
CA GLN A 189 24.29 11.66 -7.01
C GLN A 189 23.70 10.26 -7.17
N ASP A 190 24.20 9.26 -6.46
CA ASP A 190 23.57 7.94 -6.43
C ASP A 190 22.14 8.03 -5.87
N LEU A 191 21.94 8.73 -4.76
CA LEU A 191 20.64 8.82 -4.10
C LEU A 191 19.60 9.64 -4.88
N SER A 192 20.02 10.51 -5.80
CA SER A 192 19.10 11.20 -6.71
C SER A 192 18.40 10.27 -7.69
N ASP A 193 19.01 9.12 -8.02
CA ASP A 193 18.48 8.14 -8.99
C ASP A 193 18.18 6.78 -8.33
N ARG A 194 17.84 6.80 -7.04
CA ARG A 194 17.55 5.62 -6.22
C ARG A 194 16.29 5.82 -5.40
N ALA A 195 15.72 4.71 -4.94
CA ALA A 195 14.57 4.72 -4.04
C ALA A 195 14.85 3.90 -2.78
N LEU A 196 14.43 4.42 -1.63
CA LEU A 196 14.35 3.66 -0.40
C LEU A 196 12.93 3.08 -0.27
N GLU A 197 12.84 1.75 -0.27
CA GLU A 197 11.61 1.03 0.03
C GLU A 197 11.59 0.64 1.51
N LEU A 198 10.49 0.96 2.20
CA LEU A 198 10.20 0.50 3.56
C LEU A 198 8.90 -0.30 3.52
N SER A 199 8.94 -1.51 4.08
CA SER A 199 7.78 -2.41 4.15
C SER A 199 7.59 -2.96 5.56
N VAL A 200 6.38 -2.84 6.07
CA VAL A 200 5.97 -3.34 7.39
C VAL A 200 5.24 -4.66 7.21
N TRP A 201 5.62 -5.65 8.01
CA TRP A 201 5.11 -7.01 7.94
C TRP A 201 4.68 -7.51 9.32
N ASP A 202 3.61 -8.28 9.38
CA ASP A 202 3.24 -9.11 10.52
C ASP A 202 4.12 -10.37 10.48
N HIS A 203 5.11 -10.44 11.36
CA HIS A 203 6.05 -11.54 11.39
C HIS A 203 5.48 -12.76 12.11
N ASP A 204 5.09 -13.77 11.34
CA ASP A 204 4.74 -15.08 11.86
C ASP A 204 5.95 -16.04 11.80
N ARG A 205 6.14 -16.85 12.86
CA ARG A 205 7.22 -17.85 12.96
C ARG A 205 6.86 -19.17 12.29
N LEU A 206 5.57 -19.50 12.24
CA LEU A 206 5.05 -20.80 11.79
C LEU A 206 4.26 -20.67 10.48
N ALA A 207 3.87 -19.45 10.10
CA ALA A 207 3.20 -19.14 8.85
C ALA A 207 3.98 -18.09 8.03
N PRO A 208 3.62 -17.89 6.74
CA PRO A 208 4.16 -16.78 5.96
C PRO A 208 3.84 -15.43 6.60
N SER A 209 4.82 -14.54 6.67
CA SER A 209 4.58 -13.18 7.16
C SER A 209 3.60 -12.43 6.26
N HIS A 210 2.71 -11.64 6.86
CA HIS A 210 1.69 -10.89 6.12
C HIS A 210 2.13 -9.44 5.91
N PHE A 211 1.91 -8.91 4.70
CA PHE A 211 2.21 -7.51 4.41
C PHE A 211 1.20 -6.59 5.09
N LEU A 212 1.68 -5.66 5.91
CA LEU A 212 0.84 -4.67 6.60
C LEU A 212 0.76 -3.39 5.79
N GLY A 213 1.84 -2.97 5.14
CA GLY A 213 1.88 -1.78 4.30
C GLY A 213 3.32 -1.35 4.00
N GLY A 214 3.50 -0.37 3.11
CA GLY A 214 4.84 0.13 2.80
C GLY A 214 4.85 1.47 2.10
N CYS A 215 6.03 2.03 1.90
CA CYS A 215 6.24 3.28 1.18
C CYS A 215 7.55 3.25 0.37
N ARG A 216 7.65 4.11 -0.64
CA ARG A 216 8.87 4.30 -1.43
C ARG A 216 9.26 5.77 -1.43
N LEU A 217 10.44 6.06 -0.92
CA LEU A 217 11.00 7.41 -0.87
C LEU A 217 12.02 7.57 -1.98
N SER A 218 11.75 8.50 -2.90
CA SER A 218 12.61 8.86 -4.02
C SER A 218 12.26 10.27 -4.51
N LEU A 219 12.94 10.75 -5.56
CA LEU A 219 12.56 12.00 -6.22
C LEU A 219 11.27 11.91 -7.06
N GLY A 220 10.69 10.72 -7.23
CA GLY A 220 9.36 10.56 -7.82
C GLY A 220 9.28 10.76 -9.35
N HIS A 221 10.41 10.78 -10.07
CA HIS A 221 10.40 10.98 -11.53
C HIS A 221 10.02 9.73 -12.34
N GLY A 222 9.78 8.59 -11.69
CA GLY A 222 9.33 7.35 -12.35
C GLY A 222 10.34 6.75 -13.33
N LYS A 223 11.61 7.15 -13.26
CA LYS A 223 12.67 6.71 -14.19
C LYS A 223 13.92 6.30 -13.43
N HIS A 224 14.74 5.44 -14.02
CA HIS A 224 16.11 5.14 -13.56
C HIS A 224 17.00 5.04 -14.79
N ASN A 225 18.12 5.76 -14.82
CA ASN A 225 18.95 5.86 -16.03
C ASN A 225 18.13 6.19 -17.31
N ASN A 226 17.20 7.15 -17.21
CA ASN A 226 16.26 7.55 -18.27
C ASN A 226 15.27 6.49 -18.76
N LYS A 227 15.22 5.31 -18.14
CA LYS A 227 14.23 4.26 -18.45
C LYS A 227 13.11 4.26 -17.42
N PRO A 228 11.86 3.94 -17.78
CA PRO A 228 10.77 3.78 -16.83
C PRO A 228 11.15 2.82 -15.69
N ALA A 229 10.84 3.21 -14.46
CA ALA A 229 11.13 2.44 -13.26
C ALA A 229 9.99 2.60 -12.25
N GLU A 230 9.14 1.58 -12.12
CA GLU A 230 7.94 1.57 -11.24
C GLU A 230 8.28 1.82 -9.76
N TRP A 231 9.52 1.52 -9.36
CA TRP A 231 10.02 1.74 -8.01
C TRP A 231 10.50 3.18 -7.77
N MET A 232 10.55 4.02 -8.80
CA MET A 232 10.83 5.46 -8.71
C MET A 232 9.55 6.31 -8.63
N GLU A 233 8.45 5.68 -8.24
CA GLU A 233 7.16 6.32 -8.08
C GLU A 233 6.89 6.62 -6.60
N ALA A 234 7.31 7.82 -6.22
CA ALA A 234 7.06 8.44 -4.93
C ALA A 234 6.18 9.68 -5.15
N ALA A 235 5.34 10.01 -4.18
CA ALA A 235 4.50 11.21 -4.24
C ALA A 235 4.38 11.89 -2.87
N GLY A 236 3.91 13.13 -2.87
CA GLY A 236 3.57 13.87 -1.64
C GLY A 236 4.71 13.91 -0.63
N MET A 237 4.45 13.37 0.57
CA MET A 237 5.42 13.39 1.67
C MET A 237 6.66 12.52 1.42
N GLU A 238 6.57 11.46 0.63
CA GLU A 238 7.72 10.60 0.32
C GLU A 238 8.78 11.38 -0.46
N VAL A 239 8.35 12.15 -1.47
CA VAL A 239 9.24 13.01 -2.28
C VAL A 239 9.77 14.17 -1.45
N ARG A 240 8.92 14.80 -0.63
CA ARG A 240 9.32 15.93 0.23
C ARG A 240 10.42 15.51 1.21
N LEU A 241 10.24 14.38 1.90
CA LEU A 241 11.21 13.88 2.87
C LEU A 241 12.52 13.47 2.21
N TRP A 242 12.46 12.77 1.06
CA TRP A 242 13.65 12.39 0.31
C TRP A 242 14.44 13.60 -0.18
N ARG A 243 13.75 14.58 -0.77
CA ARG A 243 14.36 15.82 -1.26
C ARG A 243 15.04 16.61 -0.15
N GLN A 244 14.35 16.79 0.98
CA GLN A 244 14.93 17.50 2.13
C GLN A 244 16.20 16.82 2.65
N MET A 245 16.26 15.49 2.64
CA MET A 245 17.46 14.75 3.02
C MET A 245 18.64 15.01 2.07
N LEU A 246 18.38 15.09 0.77
CA LEU A 246 19.40 15.39 -0.23
C LEU A 246 19.90 16.84 -0.13
N GLU A 247 19.00 17.79 0.13
CA GLU A 247 19.30 19.22 0.24
C GLU A 247 20.03 19.58 1.55
N LYS A 248 19.84 18.79 2.60
CA LYS A 248 20.36 19.05 3.95
C LYS A 248 21.25 17.91 4.45
N PRO A 249 22.43 17.68 3.84
CA PRO A 249 23.35 16.66 4.32
C PRO A 249 23.77 16.93 5.77
N ASN A 250 24.07 15.86 6.50
CA ASN A 250 24.37 15.82 7.95
C ASN A 250 23.22 16.22 8.88
N LEU A 251 22.05 16.61 8.37
CA LEU A 251 20.88 16.90 9.19
C LEU A 251 19.85 15.78 9.10
N TRP A 252 19.23 15.48 10.24
CA TRP A 252 18.07 14.62 10.28
C TRP A 252 16.85 15.39 9.77
N VAL A 253 16.15 14.81 8.81
CA VAL A 253 14.84 15.27 8.37
C VAL A 253 13.82 14.20 8.76
N GLU A 254 12.75 14.59 9.44
CA GLU A 254 11.73 13.68 9.98
C GLU A 254 10.42 13.85 9.22
N GLY A 255 9.69 12.75 9.03
CA GLY A 255 8.37 12.78 8.42
C GLY A 255 7.48 11.61 8.83
N SER A 256 6.18 11.80 8.65
CA SER A 256 5.16 10.78 8.75
C SER A 256 4.68 10.41 7.34
N ILE A 257 4.77 9.14 6.99
CA ILE A 257 4.43 8.60 5.68
C ILE A 257 3.27 7.62 5.83
N MET A 258 2.20 7.86 5.10
CA MET A 258 1.08 6.92 5.01
C MET A 258 1.52 5.63 4.32
N LEU A 259 1.23 4.49 4.94
CA LEU A 259 1.56 3.18 4.38
C LEU A 259 0.58 2.80 3.28
N ARG A 260 1.12 2.50 2.10
CA ARG A 260 0.40 1.98 0.94
C ARG A 260 0.06 0.49 1.13
N PRO A 261 -1.10 0.01 0.65
CA PRO A 261 -1.50 -1.39 0.77
C PRO A 261 -0.81 -2.34 -0.22
N THR A 262 -0.07 -1.82 -1.19
CA THR A 262 0.80 -2.59 -2.10
C THR A 262 1.91 -1.69 -2.60
N LEU A 263 3.05 -2.29 -2.94
CA LEU A 263 4.18 -1.65 -3.61
C LEU A 263 4.39 -2.19 -5.03
N ASP A 264 3.54 -3.10 -5.49
CA ASP A 264 3.67 -3.78 -6.79
C ASP A 264 2.95 -3.04 -7.93
N LYS A 265 2.38 -1.86 -7.65
CA LYS A 265 1.60 -1.10 -8.61
C LYS A 265 2.05 0.36 -8.68
N PRO A 266 2.18 0.92 -9.90
CA PRO A 266 2.51 2.32 -10.09
C PRO A 266 1.40 3.25 -9.54
N ILE A 267 1.79 4.41 -9.00
CA ILE A 267 0.90 5.49 -8.56
C ILE A 267 0.11 6.04 -9.77
N TYR A 268 0.74 6.03 -10.95
CA TYR A 268 0.12 6.48 -12.21
C TYR A 268 0.15 5.36 -13.25
N SER A 269 -0.88 4.50 -13.28
CA SER A 269 -1.07 3.55 -14.39
C SER A 269 -2.05 4.05 -15.47
N SER A 270 -2.41 5.34 -15.46
CA SER A 270 -3.26 5.94 -16.50
C SER A 270 -2.87 7.39 -16.78
N ALA A 271 -1.69 7.59 -17.32
CA ALA A 271 -1.40 8.71 -18.21
C ALA A 271 -0.32 8.24 -19.19
N LEU A 272 -0.46 8.58 -20.46
CA LEU A 272 0.38 8.18 -21.61
C LEU A 272 -0.07 6.90 -22.33
N THR A 273 -1.21 7.01 -23.00
CA THR A 273 -1.35 6.60 -24.41
C THR A 273 -2.29 7.62 -25.06
N GLU A 274 -1.70 8.66 -25.65
CA GLU A 274 -2.22 9.21 -26.91
C GLU A 274 -1.69 8.35 -28.05
#